data_AF-A0A2H6KC47-F1
#
_entry.id   AF-A0A2H6KC47-F1
#
_cell.length_a   1.000
_cell.length_b   1.000
_cell.length_c   1.000
_cell.angle_alpha   90.00
_cell.angle_beta   90.00
_cell.angle_gamma   90.00
#
_symmetry.space_group_name_H-M   'P 1'
#
loop_
_entity.id
_entity.type
_entity.pdbx_description
1 polymer ?
#
loop_
_entity_poly.entity_id
_entity_poly.type
_entity_poly.pdbx_seq_one_letter_code
_entity_poly.pdbx_strand_id
1 'polypeptide(L)'
;MVRQPKKLTDCPENLRESIDWLIQVKHGNGGGQDGLEELAKALQKLIEDAIQKAETSLDDRKKELDCYTDFQHCKNLKEKIEKENDESKKSRLQSQYKDHYGEVHGSESKRKNALDDLEKRQNQVKELGDKLTIFTEKDKNTNACKDLLENLTDGLEKFLGYNKDSKGYDGTGIVYSDLDRLCDGVMSFLHGVLSGVKDDDVVVLY
;
A
#
# COMPACT_ATOMS: atom_id res chain seq x y z
N MET A 1 -9.57 26.90 -35.08
CA MET A 1 -9.26 27.51 -33.78
C MET A 1 -7.94 26.94 -33.30
N VAL A 2 -6.87 27.74 -33.34
CA VAL A 2 -5.54 27.32 -32.85
C VAL A 2 -5.63 27.23 -31.33
N ARG A 3 -5.46 26.03 -30.76
CA ARG A 3 -5.40 25.86 -29.31
C ARG A 3 -4.17 26.62 -28.82
N GLN A 4 -4.38 27.64 -28.00
CA GLN A 4 -3.28 28.32 -27.33
C GLN A 4 -2.55 27.31 -26.43
N PRO A 5 -1.22 27.21 -26.49
CA PRO A 5 -0.48 26.32 -25.60
C PRO A 5 -0.71 26.78 -24.15
N LYS A 6 -1.20 25.86 -23.32
CA LYS A 6 -1.41 26.08 -21.89
C LYS A 6 -0.07 26.42 -21.22
N LYS A 7 -0.11 27.28 -20.20
CA LYS A 7 1.09 27.65 -19.43
C LYS A 7 1.45 26.52 -18.44
N LEU A 8 2.69 26.54 -17.96
CA LEU A 8 3.34 25.59 -17.03
C LEU A 8 2.55 25.32 -15.72
N THR A 9 1.52 26.11 -15.41
CA THR A 9 0.72 26.11 -14.18
C THR A 9 -0.51 25.21 -14.23
N ASP A 10 -0.79 24.55 -15.36
CA ASP A 10 -2.07 23.86 -15.58
C ASP A 10 -2.03 22.34 -15.33
N CYS A 11 -0.89 21.78 -14.94
CA CYS A 11 -0.80 20.41 -14.41
C CYS A 11 -1.43 20.38 -13.00
N PRO A 12 -2.14 19.32 -12.58
CA PRO A 12 -2.55 19.20 -11.18
C PRO A 12 -1.30 19.31 -10.30
N GLU A 13 -1.23 20.39 -9.50
CA GLU A 13 -0.05 20.83 -8.72
C GLU A 13 0.65 19.65 -8.04
N ASN A 14 -0.15 18.74 -7.46
CA ASN A 14 0.27 17.55 -6.74
C ASN A 14 1.17 16.58 -7.54
N LEU A 15 0.91 16.38 -8.85
CA LEU A 15 1.69 15.44 -9.66
C LEU A 15 3.06 16.04 -10.02
N ARG A 16 3.06 17.33 -10.38
CA ARG A 16 4.29 18.07 -10.68
C ARG A 16 5.20 18.13 -9.46
N GLU A 17 4.63 18.46 -8.30
CA GLU A 17 5.37 18.48 -7.03
C GLU A 17 5.96 17.10 -6.69
N SER A 18 5.22 16.02 -6.94
CA SER A 18 5.70 14.65 -6.67
C SER A 18 6.87 14.27 -7.58
N ILE A 19 6.83 14.64 -8.86
CA ILE A 19 7.91 14.37 -9.81
C ILE A 19 9.13 15.23 -9.50
N ASP A 20 8.94 16.53 -9.26
CA ASP A 20 10.02 17.46 -8.88
C ASP A 20 10.70 17.00 -7.58
N TRP A 21 9.92 16.56 -6.59
CA TRP A 21 10.43 15.98 -5.35
C TRP A 21 11.27 14.73 -5.62
N LEU A 22 10.80 13.81 -6.47
CA LEU A 22 11.53 12.58 -6.78
C LEU A 22 12.85 12.86 -7.52
N ILE A 23 12.88 13.82 -8.45
CA ILE A 23 14.10 14.29 -9.12
C ILE A 23 15.06 14.94 -8.10
N GLN A 24 14.54 15.71 -7.15
CA GLN A 24 15.34 16.28 -6.06
C GLN A 24 15.91 15.22 -5.12
N VAL A 25 15.15 14.17 -4.79
CA VAL A 25 15.62 13.04 -3.97
C VAL A 25 16.82 12.36 -4.63
N LYS A 26 16.83 12.25 -5.97
CA LYS A 26 17.95 11.69 -6.71
C LYS A 26 19.19 12.58 -6.75
N HIS A 27 19.05 13.88 -7.04
CA HIS A 27 20.20 14.78 -7.25
C HIS A 27 20.66 15.54 -6.01
N GLY A 28 19.84 15.53 -4.95
CA GLY A 28 20.17 16.05 -3.63
C GLY A 28 20.14 17.57 -3.48
N ASN A 29 19.57 18.01 -2.35
CA ASN A 29 19.86 19.30 -1.72
C ASN A 29 20.75 19.13 -0.47
N GLY A 30 21.49 18.01 -0.35
CA GLY A 30 22.34 17.71 0.79
C GLY A 30 23.40 16.64 0.50
N GLY A 31 24.61 17.07 0.11
CA GLY A 31 25.89 16.37 0.37
C GLY A 31 26.18 14.96 -0.20
N GLY A 32 25.22 14.18 -0.69
CA GLY A 32 25.45 12.80 -1.15
C GLY A 32 24.45 12.30 -2.19
N GLN A 33 24.90 11.38 -3.05
CA GLN A 33 24.17 10.79 -4.19
C GLN A 33 23.22 9.64 -3.80
N ASP A 34 22.94 9.47 -2.49
CA ASP A 34 22.33 8.26 -1.94
C ASP A 34 20.82 8.39 -1.65
N GLY A 35 20.17 9.47 -2.10
CA GLY A 35 18.76 9.74 -1.75
C GLY A 35 17.77 8.69 -2.26
N LEU A 36 17.99 8.11 -3.45
CA LEU A 36 17.17 7.00 -3.95
C LEU A 36 17.41 5.70 -3.17
N GLU A 37 18.61 5.52 -2.61
CA GLU A 37 18.91 4.37 -1.78
C GLU A 37 18.17 4.44 -0.44
N GLU A 38 18.15 5.61 0.19
CA GLU A 38 17.37 5.84 1.41
C GLU A 38 15.85 5.73 1.15
N LEU A 39 15.37 6.20 -0.02
CA LEU A 39 13.99 5.99 -0.44
C LEU A 39 13.66 4.51 -0.62
N ALA A 40 14.55 3.74 -1.25
CA ALA A 40 14.40 2.30 -1.42
C ALA A 40 14.31 1.57 -0.07
N LYS A 41 15.20 1.91 0.88
CA LYS A 41 15.17 1.38 2.26
C LYS A 41 13.86 1.73 2.99
N ALA A 42 13.36 2.95 2.82
CA ALA A 42 12.12 3.38 3.42
C ALA A 42 10.90 2.65 2.86
N LEU A 43 10.83 2.47 1.53
CA LEU A 43 9.78 1.69 0.86
C LEU A 43 9.80 0.22 1.30
N GLN A 44 10.99 -0.37 1.39
CA GLN A 44 11.16 -1.72 1.88
C GLN A 44 10.62 -1.87 3.29
N LYS A 45 11.03 -1.00 4.21
CA LYS A 45 10.55 -1.02 5.59
C LYS A 45 9.03 -0.86 5.67
N LEU A 46 8.46 0.03 4.87
CA LEU A 46 7.01 0.26 4.84
C LEU A 46 6.24 -1.02 4.44
N ILE A 47 6.72 -1.71 3.40
CA ILE A 47 6.08 -2.92 2.88
C ILE A 47 6.28 -4.10 3.85
N GLU A 48 7.48 -4.27 4.41
CA GLU A 48 7.75 -5.27 5.45
C GLU A 48 6.85 -5.09 6.66
N ASP A 49 6.74 -3.86 7.19
CA ASP A 49 5.89 -3.54 8.33
C ASP A 49 4.40 -3.81 8.02
N ALA A 50 3.96 -3.55 6.78
CA ALA A 50 2.59 -3.81 6.35
C ALA A 50 2.28 -5.32 6.29
N ILE A 51 3.19 -6.12 5.71
CA ILE A 51 3.06 -7.58 5.64
C ILE A 51 3.04 -8.17 7.06
N GLN A 52 3.97 -7.77 7.93
CA GLN A 52 4.02 -8.25 9.32
C GLN A 52 2.74 -7.94 10.09
N LYS A 53 2.17 -6.74 9.90
CA LYS A 53 0.88 -6.38 10.52
C LYS A 53 -0.27 -7.24 10.00
N ALA A 54 -0.29 -7.52 8.69
CA ALA A 54 -1.30 -8.39 8.10
C ALA A 54 -1.19 -9.83 8.64
N GLU A 55 0.02 -10.39 8.67
CA GLU A 55 0.29 -11.73 9.23
C GLU A 55 -0.11 -11.81 10.70
N THR A 56 0.31 -10.84 11.52
CA THR A 56 -0.05 -10.78 12.94
C THR A 56 -1.57 -10.72 13.13
N SER A 57 -2.27 -9.90 12.33
CA SER A 57 -3.72 -9.79 12.38
C SER A 57 -4.41 -11.12 12.03
N LEU A 58 -3.88 -11.87 11.06
CA LEU A 58 -4.42 -13.18 10.68
C LEU A 58 -4.11 -14.26 11.72
N ASP A 59 -2.94 -14.22 12.34
CA ASP A 59 -2.57 -15.12 13.44
C ASP A 59 -3.43 -14.88 14.68
N ASP A 60 -3.69 -13.63 15.02
CA ASP A 60 -4.60 -13.29 16.12
C ASP A 60 -6.02 -13.76 15.81
N ARG A 61 -6.48 -13.57 14.57
CA ARG A 61 -7.77 -14.10 14.12
C ARG A 61 -7.83 -15.62 14.20
N LYS A 62 -6.75 -16.33 13.87
CA LYS A 62 -6.66 -17.78 14.01
C LYS A 62 -6.81 -18.21 15.47
N LYS A 63 -6.13 -17.54 16.41
CA LYS A 63 -6.28 -17.79 17.86
C LYS A 63 -7.73 -17.54 18.32
N GLU A 64 -8.42 -16.55 17.76
CA GLU A 64 -9.85 -16.34 18.04
C GLU A 64 -10.70 -17.51 17.56
N LEU A 65 -10.47 -18.02 16.34
CA LEU A 65 -11.21 -19.19 15.84
C LEU A 65 -10.90 -20.46 16.66
N ASP A 66 -9.68 -20.60 17.16
CA ASP A 66 -9.25 -21.70 18.04
C ASP A 66 -9.92 -21.66 19.43
N CYS A 67 -10.54 -20.53 19.81
CA CYS A 67 -11.36 -20.40 21.03
C CYS A 67 -12.48 -21.45 21.09
N TYR A 68 -12.86 -22.04 19.96
CA TYR A 68 -13.75 -23.21 19.92
C TYR A 68 -13.35 -24.31 20.92
N THR A 69 -12.03 -24.50 21.13
CA THR A 69 -11.50 -25.60 21.95
C THR A 69 -11.40 -25.26 23.44
N ASP A 70 -10.90 -24.07 23.79
CA ASP A 70 -10.53 -23.72 25.17
C ASP A 70 -11.40 -22.63 25.80
N PHE A 71 -12.24 -21.98 24.98
CA PHE A 71 -13.10 -20.84 25.32
C PHE A 71 -12.32 -19.65 25.91
N GLN A 72 -11.01 -19.55 25.67
CA GLN A 72 -10.14 -18.59 26.35
C GLN A 72 -10.43 -17.15 25.93
N HIS A 73 -10.63 -16.91 24.62
CA HIS A 73 -11.00 -15.59 24.11
C HIS A 73 -12.38 -15.14 24.66
N CYS A 74 -13.35 -16.06 24.70
CA CYS A 74 -14.65 -15.83 25.32
C CYS A 74 -14.56 -15.45 26.80
N LYS A 75 -13.71 -16.12 27.59
CA LYS A 75 -13.49 -15.80 29.00
C LYS A 75 -12.89 -14.40 29.16
N ASN A 76 -11.86 -14.08 28.37
CA ASN A 76 -11.23 -12.76 28.38
C ASN A 76 -12.23 -11.63 28.07
N LEU A 77 -13.11 -11.83 27.08
CA LEU A 77 -14.16 -10.85 26.77
C LEU A 77 -15.16 -10.69 27.92
N LYS A 78 -15.61 -11.79 28.54
CA LYS A 78 -16.50 -11.74 29.71
C LYS A 78 -15.87 -10.97 30.87
N GLU A 79 -14.60 -11.26 31.20
CA GLU A 79 -13.89 -10.53 32.24
C GLU A 79 -13.77 -9.03 31.94
N LYS A 80 -13.48 -8.67 30.67
CA LYS A 80 -13.44 -7.26 30.25
C LYS A 80 -14.81 -6.58 30.41
N ILE A 81 -15.91 -7.26 30.07
CA ILE A 81 -17.27 -6.75 30.24
C ILE A 81 -17.61 -6.52 31.72
N GLU A 82 -17.18 -7.43 32.60
CA GLU A 82 -17.40 -7.32 34.05
C GLU A 82 -16.61 -6.17 34.68
N LYS A 83 -15.37 -5.94 34.22
CA LYS A 83 -14.46 -4.91 34.75
C LYS A 83 -14.70 -3.52 34.14
N GLU A 84 -15.42 -3.41 33.02
CA GLU A 84 -15.66 -2.14 32.34
C GLU A 84 -16.82 -1.37 33.00
N ASN A 85 -16.53 -0.11 33.36
CA ASN A 85 -17.47 0.80 34.02
C ASN A 85 -18.09 1.79 33.04
N ASP A 86 -17.45 2.05 31.90
CA ASP A 86 -17.98 2.90 30.84
C ASP A 86 -19.06 2.15 30.04
N GLU A 87 -20.29 2.64 30.08
CA GLU A 87 -21.45 1.96 29.47
C GLU A 87 -21.32 1.84 27.94
N SER A 88 -20.71 2.82 27.28
CA SER A 88 -20.46 2.79 25.83
C SER A 88 -19.44 1.72 25.47
N LYS A 89 -18.32 1.64 26.21
CA LYS A 89 -17.31 0.59 26.01
C LYS A 89 -17.84 -0.79 26.36
N LYS A 90 -18.64 -0.90 27.43
CA LYS A 90 -19.26 -2.15 27.86
C LYS A 90 -20.22 -2.69 26.80
N SER A 91 -21.05 -1.83 26.20
CA SER A 91 -21.95 -2.21 25.11
C SER A 91 -21.18 -2.71 23.87
N ARG A 92 -20.05 -2.07 23.53
CA ARG A 92 -19.17 -2.53 22.44
C ARG A 92 -18.58 -3.92 22.74
N LEU A 93 -18.07 -4.14 23.95
CA LEU A 93 -17.51 -5.44 24.36
C LEU A 93 -18.57 -6.54 24.36
N GLN A 94 -19.80 -6.25 24.79
CA GLN A 94 -20.93 -7.18 24.74
C GLN A 94 -21.28 -7.57 23.30
N SER A 95 -21.27 -6.60 22.38
CA SER A 95 -21.50 -6.84 20.96
C SER A 95 -20.40 -7.73 20.37
N GLN A 96 -19.13 -7.40 20.63
CA GLN A 96 -17.97 -8.21 20.22
C GLN A 96 -18.07 -9.66 20.74
N TYR A 97 -18.44 -9.85 22.01
CA TYR A 97 -18.64 -11.18 22.57
C TYR A 97 -19.75 -11.96 21.86
N LYS A 98 -20.89 -11.31 21.61
CA LYS A 98 -22.03 -11.94 20.93
C LYS A 98 -21.67 -12.33 19.50
N ASP A 99 -20.99 -11.45 18.78
CA ASP A 99 -20.57 -11.67 17.40
C ASP A 99 -19.58 -12.83 17.31
N HIS A 100 -18.50 -12.78 18.12
CA HIS A 100 -17.52 -13.86 18.22
C HIS A 100 -18.17 -15.19 18.60
N TYR A 101 -19.01 -15.21 19.64
CA TYR A 101 -19.66 -16.45 20.08
C TYR A 101 -20.58 -17.01 18.99
N GLY A 102 -21.34 -16.16 18.30
CA GLY A 102 -22.21 -16.57 17.22
C GLY A 102 -21.48 -17.13 16.00
N GLU A 103 -20.28 -16.63 15.72
CA GLU A 103 -19.42 -17.07 14.61
C GLU A 103 -18.65 -18.36 14.95
N VAL A 104 -17.98 -18.40 16.10
CA VAL A 104 -17.06 -19.48 16.49
C VAL A 104 -17.80 -20.65 17.13
N HIS A 105 -18.79 -20.37 17.98
CA HIS A 105 -19.48 -21.36 18.80
C HIS A 105 -20.94 -21.61 18.37
N GLY A 106 -21.52 -20.77 17.52
CA GLY A 106 -22.93 -20.85 17.15
C GLY A 106 -23.28 -22.03 16.25
N SER A 107 -22.38 -22.42 15.33
CA SER A 107 -22.56 -23.59 14.46
C SER A 107 -21.25 -23.98 13.78
N GLU A 108 -21.07 -25.26 13.49
CA GLU A 108 -19.89 -25.76 12.77
C GLU A 108 -19.73 -25.14 11.38
N SER A 109 -20.82 -24.92 10.64
CA SER A 109 -20.78 -24.33 9.29
C SER A 109 -20.24 -22.90 9.28
N LYS A 110 -20.68 -22.04 10.21
CA LYS A 110 -20.17 -20.67 10.35
C LYS A 110 -18.67 -20.64 10.65
N ARG A 111 -18.23 -21.48 11.59
CA ARG A 111 -16.81 -21.60 11.92
C ARG A 111 -16.00 -22.09 10.72
N LYS A 112 -16.50 -23.08 9.98
CA LYS A 112 -15.84 -23.56 8.77
C LYS A 112 -15.70 -22.45 7.73
N ASN A 113 -16.77 -21.69 7.48
CA ASN A 113 -16.70 -20.55 6.56
C ASN A 113 -15.68 -19.50 7.00
N ALA A 114 -15.57 -19.23 8.31
CA ALA A 114 -14.58 -18.31 8.86
C ALA A 114 -13.13 -18.85 8.72
N LEU A 115 -12.92 -20.16 8.86
CA LEU A 115 -11.64 -20.81 8.60
C LEU A 115 -11.27 -20.76 7.12
N ASP A 116 -12.22 -21.04 6.23
CA ASP A 116 -12.03 -20.98 4.78
C ASP A 116 -11.70 -19.53 4.33
N ASP A 117 -12.36 -18.52 4.92
CA ASP A 117 -12.04 -17.10 4.69
C ASP A 117 -10.63 -16.74 5.20
N LEU A 118 -10.26 -17.22 6.39
CA LEU A 118 -8.92 -17.02 6.95
C LEU A 118 -7.84 -17.64 6.06
N GLU A 119 -8.05 -18.87 5.58
CA GLU A 119 -7.13 -19.54 4.66
C GLU A 119 -6.97 -18.76 3.35
N LYS A 120 -8.07 -18.25 2.77
CA LYS A 120 -8.02 -17.38 1.59
C LYS A 120 -7.17 -16.14 1.82
N ARG A 121 -7.42 -15.41 2.93
CA ARG A 121 -6.64 -14.21 3.27
C ARG A 121 -5.17 -14.52 3.52
N GLN A 122 -4.86 -15.64 4.17
CA GLN A 122 -3.47 -16.08 4.37
C GLN A 122 -2.76 -16.35 3.04
N ASN A 123 -3.44 -16.98 2.09
CA ASN A 123 -2.88 -17.22 0.76
C ASN A 123 -2.71 -15.91 -0.02
N GLN A 124 -3.66 -14.98 0.07
CA GLN A 124 -3.56 -13.66 -0.55
C GLN A 124 -2.38 -12.85 0.00
N VAL A 125 -2.18 -12.82 1.31
CA VAL A 125 -1.03 -12.11 1.92
C VAL A 125 0.30 -12.70 1.46
N LYS A 126 0.39 -14.03 1.35
CA LYS A 126 1.59 -14.69 0.80
C LYS A 126 1.84 -14.32 -0.66
N GLU A 127 0.80 -14.40 -1.49
CA GLU A 127 0.89 -14.06 -2.91
C GLU A 127 1.29 -12.58 -3.12
N LEU A 128 0.74 -11.68 -2.31
CA LEU A 128 1.14 -10.27 -2.30
C LEU A 128 2.59 -10.10 -1.85
N GLY A 129 3.03 -10.83 -0.83
CA GLY A 129 4.43 -10.88 -0.41
C GLY A 129 5.37 -11.28 -1.54
N ASP A 130 5.00 -12.32 -2.30
CA ASP A 130 5.76 -12.81 -3.45
C ASP A 130 5.80 -11.79 -4.60
N LYS A 131 4.67 -11.13 -4.89
CA LYS A 131 4.58 -10.06 -5.90
C LYS A 131 5.39 -8.81 -5.53
N LEU A 132 5.55 -8.56 -4.23
CA LEU A 132 6.29 -7.41 -3.68
C LEU A 132 7.73 -7.78 -3.29
N THR A 133 8.25 -8.91 -3.74
CA THR A 133 9.63 -9.38 -3.48
C THR A 133 10.69 -8.32 -3.76
N ILE A 134 10.51 -7.53 -4.83
CA ILE A 134 11.39 -6.40 -5.17
C ILE A 134 11.55 -5.36 -4.05
N PHE A 135 10.61 -5.33 -3.10
CA PHE A 135 10.64 -4.45 -1.94
C PHE A 135 10.88 -5.18 -0.62
N THR A 136 10.93 -6.51 -0.56
CA THR A 136 10.95 -7.27 0.72
C THR A 136 12.20 -8.12 0.92
N GLU A 137 12.95 -8.48 -0.14
CA GLU A 137 14.16 -9.30 0.01
C GLU A 137 15.41 -8.47 0.35
N LYS A 138 15.88 -8.56 1.61
CA LYS A 138 17.01 -7.79 2.17
C LYS A 138 18.36 -7.99 1.49
N ASP A 139 18.64 -9.16 0.93
CA ASP A 139 19.98 -9.52 0.45
C ASP A 139 20.16 -9.43 -1.09
N LYS A 140 19.08 -9.21 -1.85
CA LYS A 140 19.12 -9.10 -3.33
C LYS A 140 18.45 -7.86 -3.89
N ASN A 141 17.46 -7.30 -3.20
CA ASN A 141 16.54 -6.34 -3.82
C ASN A 141 16.70 -4.88 -3.37
N THR A 142 17.56 -4.55 -2.40
CA THR A 142 17.89 -3.13 -2.14
C THR A 142 18.43 -2.46 -3.40
N ASN A 143 19.28 -3.18 -4.16
CA ASN A 143 19.75 -2.73 -5.46
C ASN A 143 18.62 -2.78 -6.51
N ALA A 144 17.80 -3.82 -6.58
CA ALA A 144 16.71 -3.88 -7.57
C ALA A 144 15.65 -2.77 -7.41
N CYS A 145 15.28 -2.44 -6.17
CA CYS A 145 14.37 -1.34 -5.86
C CYS A 145 15.03 0.01 -6.18
N LYS A 146 16.30 0.19 -5.81
CA LYS A 146 17.08 1.38 -6.20
C LYS A 146 17.18 1.52 -7.71
N ASP A 147 17.53 0.45 -8.43
CA ASP A 147 17.63 0.39 -9.88
C ASP A 147 16.29 0.71 -10.54
N LEU A 148 15.17 0.21 -9.98
CA LEU A 148 13.83 0.57 -10.44
C LEU A 148 13.59 2.08 -10.32
N LEU A 149 13.91 2.66 -9.15
CA LEU A 149 13.76 4.10 -8.90
C LEU A 149 14.71 4.93 -9.78
N GLU A 150 15.94 4.47 -10.01
CA GLU A 150 16.91 5.09 -10.91
C GLU A 150 16.40 5.10 -12.35
N ASN A 151 15.91 3.97 -12.85
CA ASN A 151 15.35 3.87 -14.20
C ASN A 151 14.08 4.74 -14.36
N LEU A 152 13.20 4.73 -13.36
CA LEU A 152 12.00 5.57 -13.35
C LEU A 152 12.39 7.06 -13.42
N THR A 153 13.31 7.48 -12.56
CA THR A 153 13.75 8.88 -12.50
C THR A 153 14.55 9.30 -13.72
N ASP A 154 15.43 8.44 -14.26
CA ASP A 154 16.13 8.69 -15.53
C ASP A 154 15.15 8.83 -16.70
N GLY A 155 14.10 8.01 -16.71
CA GLY A 155 13.01 8.12 -17.67
C GLY A 155 12.30 9.48 -17.56
N LEU A 156 11.93 9.88 -16.35
CA LEU A 156 11.28 11.16 -16.08
C LEU A 156 12.17 12.35 -16.45
N GLU A 157 13.46 12.31 -16.14
CA GLU A 157 14.41 13.37 -16.51
C GLU A 157 14.50 13.55 -18.03
N LYS A 158 14.69 12.45 -18.78
CA LYS A 158 14.75 12.49 -20.25
C LYS A 158 13.42 12.94 -20.84
N PHE A 159 12.32 12.45 -20.28
CA PHE A 159 10.97 12.77 -20.76
C PHE A 159 10.63 14.26 -20.57
N LEU A 160 11.07 14.86 -19.46
CA LEU A 160 10.82 16.25 -19.12
C LEU A 160 11.92 17.22 -19.57
N GLY A 161 13.05 16.73 -20.08
CA GLY A 161 14.19 17.56 -20.47
C GLY A 161 14.88 18.19 -19.25
N TYR A 162 14.99 17.43 -18.16
CA TYR A 162 15.73 17.86 -16.99
C TYR A 162 17.23 17.87 -17.27
N ASN A 163 17.88 18.98 -16.96
CA ASN A 163 19.31 19.19 -17.13
C ASN A 163 19.98 19.30 -15.75
N LYS A 164 20.83 18.31 -15.45
CA LYS A 164 21.53 18.16 -14.16
C LYS A 164 22.44 19.35 -13.83
N ASP A 165 23.10 19.94 -14.83
CA ASP A 165 24.04 21.05 -14.64
C ASP A 165 23.31 22.34 -14.27
N SER A 166 22.19 22.61 -14.95
CA SER A 166 21.35 23.78 -14.67
C SER A 166 20.41 23.60 -13.48
N LYS A 167 20.26 22.36 -12.99
CA LYS A 167 19.26 21.96 -11.99
C LYS A 167 17.84 22.41 -12.36
N GLY A 168 17.51 22.32 -13.65
CA GLY A 168 16.26 22.82 -14.22
C GLY A 168 15.95 22.17 -15.56
N TYR A 169 14.80 22.52 -16.14
CA TYR A 169 14.34 21.99 -17.42
C TYR A 169 14.88 22.84 -18.57
N ASP A 170 15.52 22.21 -19.56
CA ASP A 170 16.15 22.89 -20.70
C ASP A 170 15.22 23.07 -21.92
N GLY A 171 14.00 22.54 -21.84
CA GLY A 171 12.99 22.64 -22.90
C GLY A 171 13.15 21.62 -24.02
N THR A 172 14.06 20.64 -23.89
CA THR A 172 14.22 19.53 -24.85
C THR A 172 13.18 18.42 -24.66
N GLY A 173 12.57 18.35 -23.47
CA GLY A 173 11.53 17.38 -23.13
C GLY A 173 10.13 17.80 -23.56
N ILE A 174 9.13 17.00 -23.17
CA ILE A 174 7.74 17.34 -23.48
C ILE A 174 7.33 18.66 -22.82
N VAL A 175 6.50 19.44 -23.51
CA VAL A 175 5.93 20.66 -22.94
C VAL A 175 4.84 20.24 -21.95
N TYR A 176 4.81 20.82 -20.75
CA TYR A 176 3.83 20.46 -19.69
C TYR A 176 2.36 20.58 -20.12
N SER A 177 2.04 21.31 -21.20
CA SER A 177 0.70 21.29 -21.81
C SER A 177 0.30 19.92 -22.38
N ASP A 178 1.27 19.06 -22.67
CA ASP A 178 1.10 17.63 -22.98
C ASP A 178 1.30 16.74 -21.73
N LEU A 179 1.72 17.30 -20.58
CA LEU A 179 1.75 16.58 -19.31
C LEU A 179 0.33 16.37 -18.75
N ASP A 180 -0.65 17.18 -19.11
CA ASP A 180 -2.07 16.83 -18.90
C ASP A 180 -2.38 15.50 -19.62
N ARG A 181 -1.84 15.28 -20.83
CA ARG A 181 -2.02 14.03 -21.58
C ARG A 181 -1.16 12.89 -21.05
N LEU A 182 -0.01 13.18 -20.44
CA LEU A 182 0.77 12.19 -19.70
C LEU A 182 0.06 11.83 -18.40
N CYS A 183 -0.45 12.79 -17.65
CA CYS A 183 -1.23 12.58 -16.44
C CYS A 183 -2.48 11.79 -16.80
N ASP A 184 -3.19 12.14 -17.87
CA ASP A 184 -4.29 11.35 -18.42
C ASP A 184 -3.81 9.97 -18.85
N GLY A 185 -2.62 9.84 -19.44
CA GLY A 185 -2.05 8.58 -19.91
C GLY A 185 -1.60 7.66 -18.77
N VAL A 186 -0.98 8.20 -17.73
CA VAL A 186 -0.54 7.52 -16.51
C VAL A 186 -1.73 7.24 -15.62
N MET A 187 -2.67 8.17 -15.45
CA MET A 187 -3.94 7.92 -14.76
C MET A 187 -4.81 6.96 -15.54
N SER A 188 -4.80 6.95 -16.88
CA SER A 188 -5.47 5.91 -17.69
C SER A 188 -4.75 4.58 -17.61
N PHE A 189 -3.41 4.56 -17.52
CA PHE A 189 -2.63 3.35 -17.29
C PHE A 189 -2.91 2.79 -15.90
N LEU A 190 -2.82 3.61 -14.86
CA LEU A 190 -3.15 3.26 -13.48
C LEU A 190 -4.63 2.89 -13.35
N HIS A 191 -5.55 3.64 -13.95
CA HIS A 191 -6.97 3.28 -14.01
C HIS A 191 -7.19 1.99 -14.79
N GLY A 192 -6.44 1.73 -15.87
CA GLY A 192 -6.52 0.50 -16.64
C GLY A 192 -6.01 -0.70 -15.85
N VAL A 193 -4.88 -0.55 -15.15
CA VAL A 193 -4.34 -1.55 -14.23
C VAL A 193 -5.32 -1.77 -13.08
N LEU A 194 -5.75 -0.71 -12.39
CA LEU A 194 -6.67 -0.75 -11.26
C LEU A 194 -8.06 -1.25 -11.65
N SER A 195 -8.59 -0.91 -12.83
CA SER A 195 -9.84 -1.47 -13.35
C SER A 195 -9.68 -2.92 -13.78
N GLY A 196 -8.52 -3.28 -14.32
CA GLY A 196 -8.19 -4.67 -14.68
C GLY A 196 -8.11 -5.58 -13.46
N VAL A 197 -7.66 -5.05 -12.31
CA VAL A 197 -7.62 -5.80 -11.04
C VAL A 197 -8.82 -5.55 -10.13
N LYS A 198 -9.68 -4.58 -10.45
CA LYS A 198 -10.84 -4.19 -9.62
C LYS A 198 -11.83 -5.33 -9.44
N ASP A 199 -12.09 -6.06 -10.51
CA ASP A 199 -13.03 -7.19 -10.52
C ASP A 199 -12.30 -8.53 -10.31
N ASP A 200 -11.01 -8.47 -9.99
CA ASP A 200 -10.23 -9.65 -9.59
C ASP A 200 -10.73 -10.09 -8.21
N ASP A 201 -11.02 -11.39 -8.06
CA ASP A 201 -11.69 -11.94 -6.87
C ASP A 201 -10.92 -11.58 -5.58
N VAL A 202 -9.61 -11.36 -5.69
CA VAL A 202 -8.71 -10.96 -4.59
C VAL A 202 -8.97 -9.53 -4.08
N VAL A 203 -9.41 -8.61 -4.95
CA VAL A 203 -9.62 -7.19 -4.63
C VAL A 203 -11.06 -6.90 -4.19
N VAL A 204 -12.03 -7.68 -4.66
CA VAL A 204 -13.47 -7.51 -4.34
C VAL A 204 -13.86 -8.04 -2.96
N LEU A 205 -13.01 -8.88 -2.34
CA LEU A 205 -13.30 -9.56 -1.07
C LEU A 205 -12.96 -8.75 0.21
N TYR A 206 -12.56 -7.48 0.07
CA TYR A 206 -12.31 -6.56 1.19
C TYR A 206 -13.32 -5.41 1.24
#